data_AF-A0A7C6E4E8-F1
#
_entry.id   AF-A0A7C6E4E8-F1
#
_cell.length_a   1.000
_cell.length_b   1.000
_cell.length_c   1.000
_cell.angle_alpha   90.00
_cell.angle_beta   90.00
_cell.angle_gamma   90.00
#
_symmetry.space_group_name_H-M   'P 1'
#
loop_
_entity.id
_entity.type
_entity.pdbx_description
1 polymer ?
#
loop_
_entity_poly.entity_id
_entity_poly.type
_entity_poly.pdbx_seq_one_letter_code
_entity_poly.pdbx_strand_id
1 'polypeptide(L)'
;MQVVSAGQHKFIWLELDPNILAEVARQAGFQCQQVEVLKRAVAMVLSAPGRKSPLLLFDAADPGNLGWFSRCQFYVDGHTGAVLQTPLLLANQRDGSGYLLRDALRLQVLKELPVHFRLPGRQPVTEQTVYALLYNFLHALLNVGVAVCGGPVVKALAGRGEGVPRN
;
A
#
# COMPACT_ATOMS: atom_id res chain seq x y z
N MET A 1 -3.60 -20.88 -4.06
CA MET A 1 -2.17 -20.82 -3.70
C MET A 1 -1.45 -22.08 -4.16
N GLN A 2 -0.34 -21.92 -4.86
CA GLN A 2 0.52 -23.03 -5.30
C GLN A 2 2.01 -22.72 -5.05
N VAL A 3 2.85 -23.75 -4.95
CA VAL A 3 4.32 -23.58 -4.87
C VAL A 3 4.91 -23.84 -6.26
N VAL A 4 5.65 -22.86 -6.78
CA VAL A 4 6.28 -22.92 -8.11
C VAL A 4 7.80 -22.88 -7.99
N SER A 5 8.49 -23.48 -8.95
CA SER A 5 9.97 -23.51 -8.99
C SER A 5 10.48 -22.73 -10.20
N ALA A 6 11.48 -21.88 -9.98
CA ALA A 6 12.25 -21.22 -11.04
C ALA A 6 13.73 -21.53 -10.84
N GLY A 7 14.22 -22.58 -11.51
CA GLY A 7 15.55 -23.12 -11.27
C GLY A 7 15.68 -23.65 -9.83
N GLN A 8 16.66 -23.13 -9.09
CA GLN A 8 16.90 -23.51 -7.68
C GLN A 8 16.01 -22.75 -6.68
N HIS A 9 15.24 -21.76 -7.13
CA HIS A 9 14.40 -20.96 -6.25
C HIS A 9 12.96 -21.47 -6.21
N LYS A 10 12.36 -21.49 -5.03
CA LYS A 10 10.96 -21.83 -4.81
C LYS A 10 10.17 -20.60 -4.40
N PHE A 11 8.99 -20.45 -4.97
CA PHE A 11 8.08 -19.33 -4.74
C PHE A 11 6.70 -19.83 -4.37
N ILE A 12 5.98 -19.02 -3.59
CA ILE A 12 4.53 -19.11 -3.42
C ILE A 12 3.91 -18.26 -4.53
N TRP A 13 2.98 -18.85 -5.26
CA TRP A 13 2.14 -18.18 -6.23
C TRP A 13 0.72 -18.06 -5.69
N LEU A 14 0.26 -16.81 -5.55
CA LEU A 14 -1.07 -16.45 -5.10
C LEU A 14 -1.99 -16.25 -6.30
N GLU A 15 -3.14 -16.91 -6.25
CA GLU A 15 -4.18 -16.80 -7.27
C GLU A 15 -5.19 -15.74 -6.82
N LEU A 16 -4.73 -14.50 -6.80
CA LEU A 16 -5.54 -13.36 -6.38
C LEU A 16 -6.64 -13.08 -7.41
N ASP A 17 -7.88 -12.98 -6.94
CA ASP A 17 -9.02 -12.57 -7.74
C ASP A 17 -9.10 -11.03 -7.76
N PRO A 18 -8.93 -10.38 -8.93
CA PRO A 18 -8.98 -8.92 -9.04
C PRO A 18 -10.33 -8.32 -8.61
N ASN A 19 -11.43 -9.05 -8.80
CA ASN A 19 -12.76 -8.58 -8.39
C ASN A 19 -12.91 -8.56 -6.88
N ILE A 20 -12.36 -9.57 -6.18
CA ILE A 20 -12.34 -9.61 -4.72
C ILE A 20 -11.46 -8.48 -4.18
N LEU A 21 -10.29 -8.23 -4.77
CA LEU A 21 -9.42 -7.12 -4.36
C LEU A 21 -10.12 -5.75 -4.51
N ALA A 22 -10.83 -5.54 -5.61
CA ALA A 22 -11.61 -4.31 -5.83
C ALA A 22 -12.78 -4.18 -4.84
N GLU A 23 -13.46 -5.29 -4.53
CA GLU A 23 -14.52 -5.31 -3.51
C GLU A 23 -13.99 -4.99 -2.12
N VAL A 24 -12.86 -5.59 -1.73
CA VAL A 24 -12.19 -5.28 -0.45
C VAL A 24 -11.83 -3.80 -0.38
N ALA A 25 -11.32 -3.21 -1.46
CA ALA A 25 -11.02 -1.79 -1.50
C ALA A 25 -12.28 -0.93 -1.31
N ARG A 26 -13.40 -1.31 -1.94
CA ARG A 26 -14.71 -0.66 -1.75
C ARG A 26 -15.22 -0.75 -0.32
N GLN A 27 -15.13 -1.93 0.28
CA GLN A 27 -15.52 -2.15 1.67
C GLN A 27 -14.65 -1.35 2.66
N ALA A 28 -13.38 -1.12 2.33
CA ALA A 28 -12.49 -0.29 3.11
C ALA A 28 -12.74 1.22 2.91
N GLY A 29 -13.65 1.63 2.01
CA GLY A 29 -14.02 3.03 1.78
C GLY A 29 -13.32 3.70 0.59
N PHE A 30 -12.66 2.93 -0.28
CA PHE A 30 -12.05 3.44 -1.51
C PHE A 30 -12.92 3.14 -2.74
N GLN A 31 -12.93 4.04 -3.71
CA GLN A 31 -13.33 3.73 -5.07
C GLN A 31 -12.14 3.10 -5.81
N CYS A 32 -12.38 1.95 -6.44
CA CYS A 32 -11.40 1.28 -7.28
C CYS A 32 -11.62 1.71 -8.74
N GLN A 33 -10.81 2.65 -9.21
CA GLN A 33 -10.96 3.25 -10.54
C GLN A 33 -10.48 2.33 -11.65
N GLN A 34 -9.38 1.61 -11.40
CA GLN A 34 -8.75 0.71 -12.36
C GLN A 34 -8.16 -0.49 -11.64
N VAL A 35 -8.26 -1.66 -12.28
CA VAL A 35 -7.60 -2.89 -11.84
C VAL A 35 -6.87 -3.49 -13.03
N GLU A 36 -5.59 -3.77 -12.86
CA GLU A 36 -4.70 -4.28 -13.90
C GLU A 36 -4.01 -5.56 -13.40
N VAL A 37 -4.20 -6.67 -14.11
CA VAL A 37 -3.51 -7.92 -13.80
C VAL A 37 -2.16 -7.93 -14.50
N LEU A 38 -1.10 -7.68 -13.74
CA LEU A 38 0.27 -7.76 -14.22
C LEU A 38 0.77 -9.21 -14.18
N LYS A 39 1.94 -9.50 -14.75
CA LYS A 39 2.53 -10.85 -14.69
C LYS A 39 2.67 -11.35 -13.25
N ARG A 40 3.29 -10.57 -12.37
CA ARG A 40 3.62 -10.95 -10.98
C ARG A 40 2.89 -10.16 -9.89
N ALA A 41 1.92 -9.32 -10.27
CA ALA A 41 1.14 -8.54 -9.32
C ALA A 41 -0.28 -8.27 -9.84
N VAL A 42 -1.15 -7.77 -8.99
CA VAL A 42 -2.37 -7.06 -9.39
C VAL A 42 -2.20 -5.61 -8.96
N ALA A 43 -2.31 -4.68 -9.89
CA ALA A 43 -2.24 -3.25 -9.62
C ALA A 43 -3.64 -2.65 -9.58
N MET A 44 -3.86 -1.71 -8.67
CA MET A 44 -5.12 -0.99 -8.51
C MET A 44 -4.85 0.50 -8.39
N VAL A 45 -5.67 1.31 -9.04
CA VAL A 45 -5.74 2.75 -8.81
C VAL A 45 -6.95 3.01 -7.91
N LEU A 46 -6.67 3.52 -6.72
CA LEU A 46 -7.65 3.71 -5.66
C LEU A 46 -7.79 5.19 -5.35
N SER A 47 -9.01 5.65 -5.12
CA SER A 47 -9.29 7.01 -4.65
C SER A 47 -10.34 6.99 -3.53
N ALA A 48 -10.31 7.98 -2.64
CA ALA A 48 -11.30 8.18 -1.58
C ALA A 48 -12.05 9.50 -1.81
N PRO A 49 -12.85 9.61 -2.91
CA PRO A 49 -13.48 10.86 -3.27
C PRO A 49 -14.48 11.31 -2.20
N GLY A 50 -14.53 12.61 -1.98
CA GLY A 50 -15.36 13.22 -0.92
C GLY A 50 -14.64 13.36 0.42
N ARG A 51 -13.43 12.80 0.57
CA ARG A 51 -12.60 13.09 1.74
C ARG A 51 -12.07 14.53 1.66
N LYS A 52 -12.31 15.31 2.72
CA LYS A 52 -11.81 16.70 2.83
C LYS A 52 -10.35 16.77 3.29
N SER A 53 -9.87 15.73 3.97
CA SER A 53 -8.48 15.60 4.41
C SER A 53 -7.72 14.65 3.48
N PRO A 54 -6.38 14.78 3.38
CA PRO A 54 -5.56 13.80 2.67
C PRO A 54 -5.69 12.39 3.29
N LEU A 55 -5.27 11.38 2.54
CA LEU A 55 -4.99 10.05 3.09
C LEU A 55 -3.92 10.20 4.18
N LEU A 56 -4.07 9.43 5.27
CA LEU A 56 -3.22 9.50 6.45
C LEU A 56 -1.88 8.79 6.23
N LEU A 57 -1.15 9.23 5.21
CA LEU A 57 0.20 8.79 4.89
C LEU A 57 1.15 9.89 5.35
N PHE A 58 1.86 9.68 6.46
CA PHE A 58 2.65 10.73 7.10
C PHE A 58 4.14 10.43 7.07
N ASP A 59 4.96 11.48 7.16
CA ASP A 59 6.41 11.33 7.23
C ASP A 59 6.82 10.86 8.63
N ALA A 60 7.48 9.70 8.70
CA ALA A 60 8.00 9.13 9.95
C ALA A 60 9.15 9.97 10.55
N ALA A 61 9.87 10.73 9.73
CA ALA A 61 10.99 11.55 10.17
C ALA A 61 10.58 12.91 10.75
N ASP A 62 9.33 13.34 10.53
CA ASP A 62 8.80 14.60 11.07
C ASP A 62 8.55 14.46 12.59
N PRO A 63 9.23 15.27 13.45
CA PRO A 63 9.02 15.23 14.89
C PRO A 63 7.56 15.47 15.31
N GLY A 64 6.77 16.18 14.50
CA GLY A 64 5.34 16.39 14.73
C GLY A 64 4.50 15.11 14.65
N ASN A 65 5.03 14.04 14.05
CA ASN A 65 4.33 12.77 13.84
C ASN A 65 4.78 11.65 14.79
N LEU A 66 5.69 11.90 15.75
CA LEU A 66 6.23 10.85 16.65
C LEU A 66 5.15 10.10 17.44
N GLY A 67 4.11 10.82 17.90
CA GLY A 67 2.96 10.21 18.58
C GLY A 67 2.12 9.31 17.68
N TRP A 68 2.12 9.55 16.37
CA TRP A 68 1.42 8.75 15.36
C TRP A 68 2.27 7.59 14.85
N PHE A 69 3.58 7.81 14.69
CA PHE A 69 4.54 6.82 14.24
C PHE A 69 4.54 5.57 15.13
N SER A 70 4.51 5.75 16.45
CA SER A 70 4.46 4.64 17.42
C SER A 70 3.14 3.86 17.43
N ARG A 71 2.07 4.41 16.82
CA ARG A 71 0.73 3.81 16.78
C ARG A 71 0.40 3.15 15.45
N CYS A 72 1.27 3.30 14.46
CA CYS A 72 1.02 2.74 13.14
C CYS A 72 1.21 1.24 13.10
N GLN A 73 0.25 0.59 12.47
CA GLN A 73 0.31 -0.83 12.18
C GLN A 73 1.12 -1.11 10.90
N PHE A 74 1.26 -0.09 10.04
CA PHE A 74 1.91 -0.21 8.73
C PHE A 74 2.96 0.88 8.53
N TYR A 75 4.06 0.47 7.90
CA TYR A 75 5.19 1.29 7.53
C TYR A 75 5.50 1.07 6.06
N VAL A 76 5.76 2.14 5.34
CA VAL A 76 6.11 2.14 3.92
C VAL A 76 7.56 2.60 3.79
N ASP A 77 8.41 1.83 3.13
CA ASP A 77 9.72 2.34 2.69
C ASP A 77 9.51 3.30 1.53
N GLY A 78 9.80 4.59 1.71
CA GLY A 78 9.54 5.58 0.66
C GLY A 78 10.59 5.62 -0.45
N HIS A 79 11.61 4.75 -0.43
CA HIS A 79 12.49 4.52 -1.59
C HIS A 79 11.90 3.51 -2.57
N THR A 80 11.23 2.47 -2.08
CA THR A 80 10.74 1.35 -2.90
C THR A 80 9.22 1.34 -3.04
N GLY A 81 8.51 1.99 -2.12
CA GLY A 81 7.07 1.87 -1.96
C GLY A 81 6.65 0.59 -1.24
N ALA A 82 7.58 -0.24 -0.78
CA ALA A 82 7.24 -1.49 -0.10
C ALA A 82 6.56 -1.21 1.25
N VAL A 83 5.38 -1.79 1.44
CA VAL A 83 4.72 -1.83 2.75
C VAL A 83 5.38 -2.96 3.53
N LEU A 84 6.11 -2.62 4.59
CA LEU A 84 7.03 -3.53 5.27
C LEU A 84 6.33 -4.81 5.77
N GLN A 85 6.98 -5.95 5.54
CA GLN A 85 6.50 -7.29 5.93
C GLN A 85 5.16 -7.70 5.28
N THR A 86 4.79 -7.08 4.17
CA THR A 86 3.58 -7.42 3.42
C THR A 86 3.90 -7.63 1.93
N PRO A 87 3.01 -8.28 1.17
CA PRO A 87 3.11 -8.34 -0.29
C PRO A 87 2.56 -7.08 -0.99
N LEU A 88 2.45 -5.94 -0.30
CA LEU A 88 1.89 -4.71 -0.84
C LEU A 88 2.99 -3.73 -1.25
N LEU A 89 2.80 -3.08 -2.40
CA LEU A 89 3.57 -1.91 -2.82
C LEU A 89 2.64 -0.71 -2.99
N LEU A 90 3.07 0.45 -2.53
CA LEU A 90 2.33 1.71 -2.58
C LEU A 90 3.08 2.73 -3.43
N ALA A 91 2.35 3.50 -4.21
CA ALA A 91 2.86 4.71 -4.86
C ALA A 91 1.81 5.83 -4.79
N ASN A 92 2.27 7.08 -4.72
CA ASN A 92 1.35 8.21 -4.84
C ASN A 92 0.79 8.28 -6.26
N GLN A 93 -0.44 8.78 -6.39
CA GLN A 93 -0.96 9.22 -7.67
C GLN A 93 -0.62 10.69 -7.91
N ARG A 94 -0.49 11.04 -9.19
CA ARG A 94 -0.26 12.40 -9.65
C ARG A 94 -1.27 12.74 -10.73
N ASP A 95 -1.67 14.00 -10.79
CA ASP A 95 -2.44 14.50 -11.93
C ASP A 95 -1.55 14.68 -13.17
N GLY A 96 -2.15 15.09 -14.29
CA GLY A 96 -1.42 15.36 -15.54
C GLY A 96 -0.42 16.52 -15.45
N SER A 97 -0.52 17.36 -14.42
CA SER A 97 0.42 18.45 -14.13
C SER A 97 1.54 18.03 -13.17
N GLY A 98 1.52 16.79 -12.69
CA GLY A 98 2.53 16.22 -11.79
C GLY A 98 2.28 16.49 -10.31
N TYR A 99 1.19 17.14 -9.93
CA TYR A 99 0.83 17.36 -8.52
C TYR A 99 0.31 16.09 -7.88
N LEU A 100 0.65 15.88 -6.61
CA LEU A 100 0.20 14.72 -5.85
C LEU A 100 -1.32 14.78 -5.61
N LEU A 101 -2.02 13.72 -6.00
CA LEU A 101 -3.41 13.52 -5.62
C LEU A 101 -3.46 13.04 -4.17
N ARG A 102 -4.05 13.86 -3.31
CA ARG A 102 -4.03 13.67 -1.85
C ARG A 102 -5.00 12.62 -1.34
N ASP A 103 -5.98 12.28 -2.16
CA ASP A 103 -7.04 11.31 -1.89
C ASP A 103 -6.91 10.05 -2.77
N ALA A 104 -5.83 9.92 -3.54
CA ALA A 104 -5.63 8.80 -4.46
C ALA A 104 -4.21 8.19 -4.38
N LEU A 105 -4.13 6.90 -4.67
CA LEU A 105 -2.90 6.12 -4.66
C LEU A 105 -2.94 4.97 -5.67
N ARG A 106 -1.77 4.45 -6.01
CA ARG A 106 -1.64 3.18 -6.71
C ARG A 106 -1.16 2.15 -5.72
N LEU A 107 -1.86 1.03 -5.68
CA LEU A 107 -1.48 -0.11 -4.87
C LEU A 107 -1.15 -1.28 -5.78
N GLN A 108 -0.13 -2.05 -5.46
CA GLN A 108 0.11 -3.36 -6.07
C GLN A 108 0.11 -4.44 -5.00
N VAL A 109 -0.48 -5.58 -5.35
CA VAL A 109 -0.44 -6.80 -4.53
C VAL A 109 0.38 -7.83 -5.29
N LEU A 110 1.52 -8.22 -4.73
CA LEU A 110 2.42 -9.21 -5.34
C LEU A 110 1.78 -10.60 -5.31
N LYS A 111 1.83 -11.29 -6.45
CA LYS A 111 1.36 -12.67 -6.63
C LYS A 111 2.45 -13.70 -6.40
N GLU A 112 3.70 -13.32 -6.64
CA GLU A 112 4.88 -14.18 -6.51
C GLU A 112 5.67 -13.78 -5.27
N LEU A 113 5.81 -14.69 -4.30
CA LEU A 113 6.51 -14.45 -3.05
C LEU A 113 7.56 -15.53 -2.79
N PRO A 114 8.68 -15.24 -2.11
CA PRO A 114 9.61 -16.29 -1.71
C PRO A 114 8.92 -17.37 -0.86
N VAL A 115 9.32 -18.64 -1.00
CA VAL A 115 8.68 -19.75 -0.24
C VAL A 115 8.75 -19.61 1.29
N HIS A 116 9.75 -18.88 1.77
CA HIS A 116 9.95 -18.59 3.20
C HIS A 116 9.27 -17.29 3.65
N PHE A 117 8.56 -16.59 2.76
CA PHE A 117 7.83 -15.37 3.10
C PHE A 117 6.76 -15.68 4.14
N ARG A 118 6.69 -14.87 5.19
CA ARG A 118 5.70 -14.99 6.28
C ARG A 118 5.19 -13.60 6.62
N LEU A 119 3.91 -13.53 6.94
CA LEU A 119 3.31 -12.34 7.52
C LEU A 119 3.78 -12.19 8.99
N PRO A 120 3.58 -11.00 9.59
CA PRO A 120 3.88 -10.77 11.00
C PRO A 120 3.31 -11.89 11.91
N GLY A 121 4.08 -12.25 12.94
CA GLY A 121 3.73 -13.41 13.78
C GLY A 121 4.01 -14.77 13.14
N ARG A 122 4.85 -14.82 12.08
CA ARG A 122 5.21 -16.04 11.34
C ARG A 122 4.02 -16.73 10.67
N GLN A 123 2.97 -15.98 10.38
CA GLN A 123 1.76 -16.53 9.78
C GLN A 123 2.01 -16.95 8.32
N PRO A 124 1.46 -18.10 7.88
CA PRO A 124 1.53 -18.50 6.47
C PRO A 124 0.71 -17.54 5.62
N VAL A 125 1.13 -17.34 4.37
CA VAL A 125 0.45 -16.46 3.44
C VAL A 125 -0.50 -17.26 2.58
N THR A 126 -1.76 -16.83 2.57
CA THR A 126 -2.85 -17.36 1.76
C THR A 126 -3.60 -16.20 1.12
N GLU A 127 -4.42 -16.46 0.09
CA GLU A 127 -5.24 -15.44 -0.54
C GLU A 127 -6.16 -14.73 0.48
N GLN A 128 -6.80 -15.47 1.39
CA GLN A 128 -7.67 -14.87 2.42
C GLN A 128 -6.90 -13.92 3.35
N THR A 129 -5.70 -14.31 3.78
CA THR A 129 -4.87 -13.44 4.63
C THR A 129 -4.44 -12.16 3.90
N VAL A 130 -4.21 -12.24 2.58
CA VAL A 130 -3.88 -11.06 1.78
C VAL A 130 -5.07 -10.13 1.62
N TYR A 131 -6.29 -10.66 1.44
CA TYR A 131 -7.51 -9.85 1.40
C TYR A 131 -7.77 -9.14 2.72
N ALA A 132 -7.63 -9.84 3.85
CA ALA A 132 -7.78 -9.23 5.18
C ALA A 132 -6.70 -8.16 5.45
N LEU A 133 -5.46 -8.45 5.06
CA LEU A 133 -4.35 -7.50 5.15
C LEU A 133 -4.63 -6.23 4.32
N LEU A 134 -5.09 -6.39 3.08
CA LEU A 134 -5.44 -5.29 2.19
C LEU A 134 -6.51 -4.39 2.82
N TYR A 135 -7.57 -4.99 3.35
CA TYR A 135 -8.62 -4.25 4.06
C TYR A 135 -8.04 -3.42 5.21
N ASN A 136 -7.24 -4.04 6.08
CA ASN A 136 -6.64 -3.37 7.23
C ASN A 136 -5.70 -2.24 6.82
N PHE A 137 -4.90 -2.44 5.77
CA PHE A 137 -3.99 -1.42 5.25
C PHE A 137 -4.76 -0.21 4.71
N LEU A 138 -5.79 -0.44 3.90
CA LEU A 138 -6.64 0.63 3.36
C LEU A 138 -7.41 1.36 4.47
N HIS A 139 -7.97 0.62 5.42
CA HIS A 139 -8.62 1.19 6.59
C HIS A 139 -7.65 2.08 7.39
N ALA A 140 -6.40 1.64 7.57
CA ALA A 140 -5.38 2.44 8.25
C ALA A 140 -5.10 3.77 7.53
N LEU A 141 -5.02 3.76 6.19
CA LEU A 141 -4.84 4.99 5.40
C LEU A 141 -5.98 6.01 5.55
N LEU A 142 -7.19 5.59 5.93
CA LEU A 142 -8.32 6.49 6.15
C LEU A 142 -8.44 6.95 7.60
N ASN A 143 -8.17 6.06 8.56
CA ASN A 143 -8.65 6.22 9.94
C ASN A 143 -7.56 6.23 11.01
N VAL A 144 -6.39 5.63 10.75
CA VAL A 144 -5.37 5.40 11.79
C VAL A 144 -4.08 6.14 11.47
N GLY A 145 -3.60 6.02 10.23
CA GLY A 145 -2.29 6.47 9.82
C GLY A 145 -1.40 5.33 9.32
N VAL A 146 -0.55 5.67 8.35
CA VAL A 146 0.52 4.85 7.80
C VAL A 146 1.77 5.72 7.71
N ALA A 147 2.90 5.20 8.21
CA ALA A 147 4.15 5.94 8.26
C ALA A 147 4.99 5.69 7.01
N VAL A 148 5.53 6.75 6.40
CA VAL A 148 6.52 6.67 5.31
C VAL A 148 7.91 6.86 5.88
N CYS A 149 8.78 5.90 5.62
CA CYS A 149 10.15 5.86 6.10
C CYS A 149 11.10 6.35 4.99
N GLY A 150 11.37 7.66 4.99
CA GLY A 150 12.36 8.29 4.11
C GLY A 150 12.07 8.17 2.61
N GLY A 151 13.01 8.60 1.78
CA GLY A 151 13.01 8.36 0.33
C GLY A 151 12.18 9.32 -0.55
N PRO A 152 12.46 9.37 -1.86
CA PRO A 152 11.80 10.30 -2.78
C PRO A 152 10.60 9.71 -3.53
N VAL A 153 10.43 8.38 -3.54
CA VAL A 153 9.47 7.68 -4.41
C VAL A 153 8.06 7.77 -3.86
N VAL A 154 7.88 7.54 -2.56
CA VAL A 154 6.60 7.76 -1.87
C VAL A 154 6.73 9.00 -1.00
N LYS A 155 5.83 9.95 -1.21
CA LYS A 155 5.69 11.17 -0.44
C LYS A 155 4.54 11.05 0.55
N ALA A 156 4.76 11.59 1.74
CA ALA A 156 3.69 11.81 2.71
C ALA A 156 2.60 12.72 2.10
N LEU A 157 1.35 12.40 2.40
CA LEU A 157 0.17 13.15 1.98
C LEU A 157 -0.43 13.95 3.14
N ALA A 158 -0.18 13.52 4.39
CA ALA A 158 -0.63 14.14 5.62
C ALA A 158 0.56 14.50 6.53
N GLY A 159 0.34 15.42 7.48
CA GLY A 159 1.41 16.03 8.29
C GLY A 159 2.02 17.25 7.61
N ARG A 160 3.07 17.84 8.20
CA ARG A 160 3.79 18.98 7.61
C ARG A 160 4.75 18.49 6.51
N GLY A 161 4.20 17.84 5.48
CA GLY A 161 4.94 17.59 4.24
C GLY A 161 5.02 18.87 3.44
N GLU A 162 6.23 19.44 3.30
CA GLU A 162 6.47 20.60 2.44
C GLU A 162 5.96 20.32 1.02
N GLY A 163 5.08 21.21 0.57
CA GLY A 163 4.46 21.17 -0.76
C GLY A 163 4.06 22.55 -1.25
N VAL A 164 4.77 23.60 -0.83
CA VAL A 164 4.77 24.89 -1.54
C VAL A 164 6.02 24.87 -2.42
N PRO A 165 5.90 24.85 -3.75
CA PRO A 165 7.06 25.09 -4.60
C PRO A 165 7.57 26.49 -4.27
N ARG A 166 8.85 26.61 -3.90
CA ARG A 166 9.50 27.93 -3.85
C ARG A 166 9.57 28.44 -5.29
N ASN A 167 8.98 29.61 -5.51
CA ASN A 167 9.02 30.37 -6.76
C ASN A 167 10.42 30.47 -7.33
#